data_AF-A0A838B0C0-F1
#
_entry.id   AF-A0A838B0C0-F1
#
_cell.length_a   1.000
_cell.length_b   1.000
_cell.length_c   1.000
_cell.angle_alpha   90.00
_cell.angle_beta   90.00
_cell.angle_gamma   90.00
#
_symmetry.space_group_name_H-M   'P 1'
#
loop_
_entity.id
_entity.type
_entity.pdbx_description
1 polymer ?
#
loop_
_entity_poly.entity_id
_entity_poly.type
_entity_poly.pdbx_seq_one_letter_code
_entity_poly.pdbx_strand_id
1 'polypeptide(L)'
;MAEATANGLGQHGLHASHAHDAPATGVAQAEVHQEHPIKLYMVVWAWLFILSTCSYLVDYFGLHGYLRWSLILIFMILKAGLIVAVFMHMAWERLALTYAIILPPVLILVFVAMMLFEADYTLLTRMSFFGPGP
;
A
#
# COMPACT_ATOMS: atom_id res chain seq x y z
N MET A 1 21.94 15.47 82.35
CA MET A 1 20.56 16.02 82.18
C MET A 1 20.57 17.45 81.61
N ALA A 2 21.55 17.81 80.77
CA ALA A 2 21.75 19.20 80.31
C ALA A 2 22.21 19.31 78.84
N GLU A 3 21.72 18.43 77.96
CA GLU A 3 22.15 18.41 76.54
C GLU A 3 20.99 18.31 75.54
N ALA A 4 19.76 18.65 75.95
CA ALA A 4 18.58 18.61 75.08
C ALA A 4 18.30 19.91 74.31
N THR A 5 19.15 20.95 74.39
CA THR A 5 18.88 22.27 73.78
C THR A 5 19.83 22.69 72.66
N ALA A 6 20.66 21.78 72.13
CA ALA A 6 21.56 22.07 70.99
C ALA A 6 20.97 21.62 69.63
N ASN A 7 19.70 21.22 69.57
CA ASN A 7 19.05 20.72 68.35
C ASN A 7 18.42 21.84 67.47
N GLY A 8 18.98 23.06 67.55
CA GLY A 8 18.44 24.26 66.89
C GLY A 8 19.33 24.87 65.79
N LEU A 9 20.51 24.32 65.50
CA LEU A 9 21.48 24.96 64.57
C LEU A 9 22.05 24.01 63.49
N GLY A 10 21.58 22.77 63.41
CA GLY A 10 22.04 21.79 62.42
C GLY A 10 21.18 21.64 61.15
N GLN A 11 20.02 22.31 61.08
CA GLN A 11 19.05 22.09 59.99
C GLN A 11 19.03 23.19 58.92
N HIS A 12 19.96 24.15 58.97
CA HIS A 12 19.96 25.31 58.04
C HIS A 12 21.17 25.38 57.09
N GLY A 13 21.89 24.27 56.90
CA GLY A 13 23.12 24.24 56.08
C GLY A 13 23.19 23.15 55.00
N LEU A 14 22.11 22.44 54.68
CA LEU A 14 22.14 21.27 53.79
C LEU A 14 21.21 21.36 52.58
N HIS A 15 20.90 22.57 52.09
CA HIS A 15 20.11 22.75 50.86
C HIS A 15 20.72 23.75 49.86
N ALA A 16 22.05 23.88 49.87
CA ALA A 16 22.79 24.51 48.78
C ALA A 16 24.00 23.62 48.42
N SER A 17 24.04 23.23 47.14
CA SER A 17 25.15 22.54 46.43
C SER A 17 25.07 21.01 46.34
N HIS A 18 24.18 20.49 45.50
CA HIS A 18 24.49 19.33 44.67
C HIS A 18 24.23 19.68 43.20
N ALA A 19 25.21 20.40 42.64
CA ALA A 19 25.39 20.54 41.20
C ALA A 19 26.31 19.39 40.73
N HIS A 20 25.73 18.24 40.41
CA HIS A 20 26.16 17.30 39.37
C HIS A 20 25.35 16.01 39.53
N ASP A 21 24.25 15.92 38.78
CA ASP A 21 23.71 14.66 38.30
C ASP A 21 23.23 14.89 36.86
N ALA A 22 24.19 14.83 35.94
CA ALA A 22 23.90 14.31 34.62
C ALA A 22 24.10 12.79 34.74
N PRO A 23 23.00 12.03 34.68
CA PRO A 23 22.94 11.02 33.65
C PRO A 23 21.57 11.00 32.95
N ALA A 24 21.60 10.47 31.74
CA ALA A 24 20.47 10.13 30.89
C ALA A 24 19.70 11.34 30.33
N THR A 25 20.14 11.75 29.14
CA THR A 25 19.27 11.79 27.95
C THR A 25 17.86 11.22 28.20
N GLY A 26 16.96 12.10 28.64
CA GLY A 26 15.53 11.99 28.42
C GLY A 26 15.15 12.55 27.05
N VAL A 27 16.02 12.36 26.05
CA VAL A 27 15.52 12.10 24.70
C VAL A 27 14.57 10.93 24.90
N ALA A 28 13.31 11.06 24.50
CA ALA A 28 12.48 9.89 24.30
C ALA A 28 13.20 9.01 23.26
N GLN A 29 14.06 8.13 23.76
CA GLN A 29 14.88 7.22 23.00
C GLN A 29 14.16 5.89 23.04
N ALA A 30 13.62 5.53 21.88
CA ALA A 30 13.50 4.19 21.31
C ALA A 30 12.29 4.23 20.35
N GLU A 31 12.53 4.54 19.07
CA GLU A 31 12.58 3.51 18.02
C GLU A 31 11.16 3.02 17.70
N VAL A 32 10.50 3.55 16.66
CA VAL A 32 10.78 3.11 15.29
C VAL A 32 10.84 4.31 14.33
N HIS A 33 12.04 4.68 13.89
CA HIS A 33 12.20 5.33 12.59
C HIS A 33 11.82 4.30 11.50
N GLN A 34 10.52 4.10 11.28
CA GLN A 34 10.00 3.46 10.07
C GLN A 34 9.90 4.52 8.97
N GLU A 35 10.89 5.42 8.92
CA GLU A 35 10.97 6.52 7.99
C GLU A 35 11.70 6.05 6.74
N HIS A 36 11.04 5.28 5.87
CA HIS A 36 11.27 5.39 4.41
C HIS A 36 10.04 5.12 3.50
N PRO A 37 8.77 5.34 3.91
CA PRO A 37 7.64 5.29 2.98
C PRO A 37 7.50 6.56 2.10
N ILE A 38 7.97 7.73 2.54
CA ILE A 38 7.74 9.01 1.84
C ILE A 38 8.45 9.08 0.47
N LYS A 39 9.70 8.59 0.42
CA LYS A 39 10.48 8.51 -0.83
C LYS A 39 9.82 7.54 -1.82
N LEU A 40 9.26 6.45 -1.31
CA LEU A 40 8.59 5.43 -2.10
C LEU A 40 7.32 5.99 -2.76
N TYR A 41 6.50 6.74 -2.01
CA TYR A 41 5.34 7.44 -2.57
C TYR A 41 5.71 8.50 -3.62
N MET A 42 6.78 9.28 -3.39
CA MET A 42 7.27 10.27 -4.37
C MET A 42 7.72 9.63 -5.69
N VAL A 43 8.47 8.51 -5.62
CA VAL A 43 8.93 7.77 -6.80
C VAL A 43 7.75 7.19 -7.58
N VAL A 44 6.78 6.63 -6.87
CA VAL A 44 5.61 5.98 -7.49
C VAL A 44 4.68 7.02 -8.07
N TRP A 45 4.49 8.14 -7.39
CA TRP A 45 3.76 9.28 -7.92
C TRP A 45 4.39 9.78 -9.23
N ALA A 46 5.71 9.94 -9.27
CA ALA A 46 6.42 10.32 -10.49
C ALA A 46 6.25 9.27 -11.62
N TRP A 47 6.36 7.98 -11.29
CA TRP A 47 6.20 6.90 -12.27
C TRP A 47 4.77 6.81 -12.80
N LEU A 48 3.76 7.00 -11.95
CA LEU A 48 2.34 7.07 -12.36
C LEU A 48 2.07 8.29 -13.23
N PHE A 49 2.68 9.43 -12.91
CA PHE A 49 2.57 10.64 -13.72
C PHE A 49 3.16 10.42 -15.12
N ILE A 50 4.36 9.81 -15.19
CA ILE A 50 5.02 9.46 -16.44
C ILE A 50 4.16 8.48 -17.25
N LEU A 51 3.64 7.42 -16.62
CA LEU A 51 2.77 6.44 -17.29
C LEU A 51 1.47 7.08 -17.78
N SER A 52 0.84 7.94 -16.98
CA SER A 52 -0.38 8.64 -17.37
C SER A 52 -0.13 9.59 -18.54
N THR A 53 1.01 10.28 -18.55
CA THR A 53 1.41 11.17 -19.64
C THR A 53 1.72 10.36 -20.90
N CYS A 54 2.43 9.24 -20.78
CA CYS A 54 2.77 8.36 -21.90
C CYS A 54 1.51 7.72 -22.52
N SER A 55 0.54 7.33 -21.68
CA SER A 55 -0.78 6.88 -22.13
C SER A 55 -1.49 7.96 -22.94
N TYR A 56 -1.51 9.21 -22.45
CA TYR A 56 -2.12 10.33 -23.17
C TYR A 56 -1.38 10.66 -24.48
N LEU A 57 -0.05 10.53 -24.48
CA LEU A 57 0.77 10.74 -25.68
C LEU A 57 0.42 9.72 -26.77
N VAL A 58 0.17 8.48 -26.39
CA VAL A 58 -0.26 7.42 -27.33
C VAL A 58 -1.63 7.71 -27.93
N ASP A 59 -2.55 8.22 -27.13
CA ASP A 59 -3.84 8.70 -27.65
C ASP A 59 -3.65 9.91 -28.58
N TYR A 60 -2.66 10.78 -28.30
CA TYR A 60 -2.34 11.96 -29.11
C TYR A 60 -1.66 11.62 -30.45
N PHE A 61 -0.81 10.60 -30.49
CA PHE A 61 -0.15 10.16 -31.73
C PHE A 61 -1.11 9.55 -32.76
N GLY A 62 -2.40 9.39 -32.42
CA GLY A 62 -3.43 9.02 -33.40
C GLY A 62 -3.18 7.66 -34.05
N LEU A 63 -2.54 6.74 -33.33
CA LEU A 63 -2.21 5.40 -33.85
C LEU A 63 -3.49 4.64 -34.18
N HIS A 64 -3.72 4.31 -35.45
CA HIS A 64 -4.90 3.56 -35.90
C HIS A 64 -4.70 2.04 -35.84
N GLY A 65 -5.80 1.32 -35.64
CA GLY A 65 -5.84 -0.15 -35.64
C GLY A 65 -5.43 -0.80 -34.31
N TYR A 66 -4.94 -2.04 -34.40
CA TYR A 66 -4.59 -2.89 -33.25
C TYR A 66 -3.53 -2.28 -32.32
N LEU A 67 -2.70 -1.37 -32.83
CA LEU A 67 -1.67 -0.69 -32.05
C LEU A 67 -2.26 0.17 -30.91
N ARG A 68 -3.44 0.77 -31.11
CA ARG A 68 -4.13 1.50 -30.04
C ARG A 68 -4.63 0.57 -28.94
N TRP A 69 -5.22 -0.55 -29.36
CA TRP A 69 -5.81 -1.53 -28.46
C TRP A 69 -4.76 -2.17 -27.55
N SER A 70 -3.64 -2.62 -28.13
CA SER A 70 -2.55 -3.23 -27.36
C SER A 70 -1.90 -2.21 -26.41
N LEU A 71 -1.70 -0.98 -26.86
CA LEU A 71 -0.98 0.03 -26.10
C LEU A 71 -1.82 0.60 -24.94
N ILE A 72 -3.14 0.76 -25.14
CA ILE A 72 -4.08 1.07 -24.05
C ILE A 72 -4.10 -0.07 -23.02
N LEU A 73 -4.20 -1.33 -23.44
CA LEU A 73 -4.14 -2.47 -22.52
C LEU A 73 -2.82 -2.51 -21.74
N ILE A 74 -1.69 -2.30 -22.43
CA ILE A 74 -0.37 -2.27 -21.80
C ILE A 74 -0.30 -1.15 -20.76
N PHE A 75 -0.70 0.08 -21.08
CA PHE A 75 -0.71 1.16 -20.10
C PHE A 75 -1.68 0.91 -18.95
N MET A 76 -2.85 0.32 -19.23
CA MET A 76 -3.83 -0.02 -18.22
C MET A 76 -3.29 -1.05 -17.23
N ILE A 77 -2.68 -2.12 -17.71
CA ILE A 77 -2.04 -3.15 -16.87
C ILE A 77 -0.81 -2.58 -16.16
N LEU A 78 0.02 -1.80 -16.84
CA LEU A 78 1.28 -1.30 -16.28
C LEU A 78 1.03 -0.32 -15.13
N LYS A 79 0.06 0.59 -15.27
CA LYS A 79 -0.34 1.50 -14.18
C LYS A 79 -1.03 0.74 -13.04
N ALA A 80 -1.96 -0.18 -13.33
CA ALA A 80 -2.64 -0.95 -12.28
C ALA A 80 -1.67 -1.88 -11.54
N GLY A 81 -0.78 -2.54 -12.28
CA GLY A 81 0.28 -3.40 -11.76
C GLY A 81 1.29 -2.65 -10.92
N LEU A 82 1.66 -1.42 -11.30
CA LEU A 82 2.52 -0.55 -10.48
C LEU A 82 1.84 -0.15 -9.16
N ILE A 83 0.55 0.20 -9.21
CA ILE A 83 -0.24 0.49 -8.00
C ILE A 83 -0.26 -0.73 -7.08
N VAL A 84 -0.55 -1.92 -7.61
CA VAL A 84 -0.58 -3.17 -6.85
C VAL A 84 0.82 -3.54 -6.32
N ALA A 85 1.85 -3.50 -7.16
CA ALA A 85 3.21 -3.84 -6.75
C ALA A 85 3.77 -2.88 -5.70
N VAL A 86 3.27 -1.65 -5.57
CA VAL A 86 3.73 -0.70 -4.55
C VAL A 86 2.87 -0.75 -3.31
N PHE A 87 1.56 -0.56 -3.47
CA PHE A 87 0.64 -0.48 -2.34
C PHE A 87 0.42 -1.84 -1.69
N MET A 88 0.57 -2.92 -2.44
CA MET A 88 0.36 -4.27 -1.96
C MET A 88 1.67 -4.97 -1.53
N HIS A 89 2.84 -4.56 -2.03
CA HIS A 89 4.13 -5.11 -1.59
C HIS A 89 4.63 -4.53 -0.25
N MET A 90 4.24 -3.30 0.11
CA MET A 90 4.60 -2.67 1.40
C MET A 90 3.79 -3.21 2.61
N ALA A 91 2.89 -4.17 2.41
CA ALA A 91 1.90 -4.60 3.40
C ALA A 91 2.21 -5.97 4.04
N TRP A 92 3.48 -6.26 4.38
CA TRP A 92 3.90 -7.58 4.89
C TRP A 92 3.25 -8.00 6.24
N GLU A 93 2.57 -7.11 6.97
CA GLU A 93 1.75 -7.48 8.15
C GLU A 93 0.24 -7.65 7.87
N ARG A 94 -0.24 -7.45 6.63
CA ARG A 94 -1.69 -7.33 6.31
C ARG A 94 -2.12 -8.19 5.11
N LEU A 95 -1.75 -9.47 5.07
CA LEU A 95 -2.20 -10.42 4.04
C LEU A 95 -3.74 -10.45 3.89
N ALA A 96 -4.49 -10.29 4.99
CA ALA A 96 -5.95 -10.28 4.96
C ALA A 96 -6.55 -9.09 4.16
N LEU A 97 -5.94 -7.90 4.20
CA LEU A 97 -6.42 -6.73 3.45
C LEU A 97 -6.10 -6.85 1.95
N THR A 98 -4.93 -7.40 1.62
CA THR A 98 -4.57 -7.78 0.25
C THR A 98 -5.58 -8.77 -0.34
N TYR A 99 -5.89 -9.84 0.40
CA TYR A 99 -6.90 -10.80 -0.04
C TYR A 99 -8.28 -10.15 -0.18
N ALA A 100 -8.69 -9.27 0.74
CA ALA A 100 -9.98 -8.59 0.63
C ALA A 100 -10.13 -7.71 -0.62
N ILE A 101 -9.04 -7.15 -1.17
CA ILE A 101 -9.05 -6.30 -2.36
C ILE A 101 -8.88 -7.13 -3.66
N ILE A 102 -8.08 -8.19 -3.65
CA ILE A 102 -7.87 -9.06 -4.82
C ILE A 102 -8.97 -10.11 -5.01
N LEU A 103 -9.56 -10.59 -3.93
CA LEU A 103 -10.63 -11.59 -3.97
C LEU A 103 -11.85 -11.11 -4.79
N PRO A 104 -12.38 -9.88 -4.65
CA PRO A 104 -13.52 -9.44 -5.45
C PRO A 104 -13.26 -9.45 -6.98
N PRO A 105 -12.16 -8.87 -7.50
CA PRO A 105 -11.80 -8.98 -8.91
C PRO A 105 -11.67 -10.42 -9.39
N VAL A 106 -11.00 -11.29 -8.63
CA VAL A 106 -10.80 -12.70 -9.01
C VAL A 106 -12.13 -13.45 -9.03
N LEU A 107 -12.99 -13.22 -8.06
CA LEU A 107 -14.31 -13.86 -7.98
C LEU A 107 -15.19 -13.47 -9.18
N ILE A 108 -15.17 -12.18 -9.56
CA ILE A 108 -15.85 -11.72 -10.78
C ILE A 108 -15.27 -12.40 -12.03
N LEU A 109 -13.95 -12.52 -12.11
CA LEU A 109 -13.27 -13.13 -13.26
C LEU A 109 -13.62 -14.62 -13.40
N VAL A 110 -13.67 -15.35 -12.27
CA VAL A 110 -14.11 -16.75 -12.21
C VAL A 110 -15.59 -16.87 -12.58
N PHE A 111 -16.44 -15.99 -12.07
CA PHE A 111 -17.87 -15.98 -12.38
C PHE A 111 -18.13 -15.75 -13.88
N VAL A 112 -17.45 -14.77 -14.48
CA VAL A 112 -17.52 -14.51 -15.92
C VAL A 112 -17.00 -15.70 -16.71
N ALA A 113 -15.87 -16.30 -16.32
CA ALA A 113 -15.36 -17.49 -16.99
C ALA A 113 -16.35 -18.66 -16.96
N MET A 114 -17.01 -18.91 -15.83
CA MET A 114 -18.05 -19.95 -15.73
C MET A 114 -19.25 -19.63 -16.65
N MET A 115 -19.72 -18.38 -16.67
CA MET A 115 -20.81 -17.97 -17.57
C MET A 115 -20.45 -18.12 -19.05
N LEU A 116 -19.20 -17.86 -19.43
CA LEU A 116 -18.74 -18.07 -20.81
C LEU A 116 -18.85 -19.55 -21.19
N PHE A 117 -18.41 -20.46 -20.31
CA PHE A 117 -18.58 -21.90 -20.56
C PHE A 117 -20.04 -22.30 -20.72
N GLU A 118 -20.94 -21.83 -19.84
CA GLU A 118 -22.37 -22.13 -19.93
C GLU A 118 -23.02 -21.57 -21.21
N ALA A 119 -22.59 -20.39 -21.65
CA ALA A 119 -23.03 -19.80 -22.91
C ALA A 119 -22.61 -20.66 -24.12
N ASP A 120 -21.39 -21.18 -24.13
CA ASP A 120 -20.91 -22.10 -25.18
C ASP A 120 -21.69 -23.42 -25.17
N TYR A 121 -21.98 -24.00 -24.00
CA TYR A 121 -22.82 -25.20 -23.89
C TYR A 121 -24.25 -24.97 -24.42
N THR A 122 -24.83 -23.82 -24.10
CA THR A 122 -26.15 -23.42 -24.59
C THR A 122 -26.16 -23.22 -26.10
N LEU A 123 -25.10 -22.61 -26.64
CA LEU A 123 -24.93 -22.40 -28.08
C LEU A 123 -24.76 -23.73 -28.81
N LEU A 124 -23.88 -24.61 -28.32
CA LEU A 124 -23.64 -25.94 -28.90
C LEU A 124 -24.93 -26.78 -28.90
N THR A 125 -25.66 -26.81 -27.79
CA THR A 125 -26.95 -27.51 -27.67
C THR A 125 -27.98 -26.92 -28.63
N ARG A 126 -28.04 -25.59 -28.78
CA ARG A 126 -28.93 -24.96 -29.74
C ARG A 126 -28.57 -25.34 -31.18
N MET A 127 -27.29 -25.40 -31.54
CA MET A 127 -26.87 -25.83 -32.87
C MET A 127 -27.14 -27.32 -33.11
N SER A 128 -26.96 -28.18 -32.11
CA SER A 128 -27.18 -29.62 -32.26
C SER A 128 -28.66 -30.01 -32.40
N PHE A 129 -29.57 -29.26 -31.75
CA PHE A 129 -31.00 -29.58 -31.76
C PHE A 129 -31.86 -28.66 -32.65
N PHE A 130 -31.42 -27.41 -32.87
CA PHE A 130 -32.18 -26.39 -33.63
C PHE A 130 -31.35 -25.71 -34.74
N GLY A 131 -30.12 -26.16 -35.00
CA GLY A 131 -29.36 -25.73 -36.17
C GLY A 131 -30.02 -26.23 -37.46
N PRO A 132 -29.84 -25.52 -38.60
CA PRO A 132 -30.36 -25.99 -39.87
C PRO A 132 -29.75 -27.38 -40.15
N GLY A 133 -30.61 -28.41 -40.15
CA GLY A 133 -30.26 -29.71 -40.71
C GLY A 133 -29.93 -29.57 -42.20
N PRO A 134 -29.32 -30.59 -42.83
CA PRO A 134 -29.10 -30.57 -44.27
C PRO A 134 -30.37 -30.29 -45.07
#